data_AF-A0A107AS43-F1
#
_entry.id   AF-A0A107AS43-F1
#
_cell.length_a   1.000
_cell.length_b   1.000
_cell.length_c   1.000
_cell.angle_alpha   90.00
_cell.angle_beta   90.00
_cell.angle_gamma   90.00
#
_symmetry.space_group_name_H-M   'P 1'
#
loop_
_entity.id
_entity.type
_entity.pdbx_description
1 polymer ?
#
loop_
_entity_poly.entity_id
_entity_poly.type
_entity_poly.pdbx_seq_one_letter_code
_entity_poly.pdbx_strand_id
1 'polypeptide(L)'
;MPVTHHSESAHATASEIRAIVGPVEDELIAQILDVGPTSSEVLDAYTWLRADDRLEGRLERELHGKAARVFEILEQDDADGDDRTR
;
A
#
# COMPACT_ATOMS: atom_id res chain seq x y z
N MET A 1 -10.22 25.71 8.95
CA MET A 1 -9.78 24.34 8.62
C MET A 1 -8.26 24.30 8.71
N PRO A 2 -7.63 23.71 9.73
CA PRO A 2 -6.18 23.53 9.72
C PRO A 2 -5.83 22.29 8.89
N VAL A 3 -5.07 22.49 7.81
CA VAL A 3 -4.34 21.40 7.15
C VAL A 3 -3.13 21.10 8.03
N THR A 4 -3.16 19.97 8.72
CA THR A 4 -2.05 19.49 9.55
C THR A 4 -0.86 19.14 8.65
N HIS A 5 0.23 19.86 8.85
CA HIS A 5 1.54 19.48 8.34
C HIS A 5 2.01 18.26 9.15
N HIS A 6 1.98 17.07 8.54
CA HIS A 6 2.50 15.84 9.16
C HIS A 6 4.03 15.92 9.21
N SER A 7 4.57 16.02 10.43
CA SER A 7 5.99 15.76 10.71
C SER A 7 6.33 14.31 10.34
N GLU A 8 7.60 14.06 10.02
CA GLU A 8 8.23 12.84 9.49
C GLU A 8 8.03 11.52 10.31
N SER A 9 7.00 11.40 11.12
CA SER A 9 6.69 10.21 11.95
C SER A 9 5.19 9.89 12.00
N ALA A 10 4.38 10.57 11.21
CA ALA A 10 2.94 10.54 11.35
C ALA A 10 2.31 9.77 10.16
N HIS A 11 1.37 8.89 10.50
CA HIS A 11 0.76 7.89 9.61
C HIS A 11 0.30 8.46 8.25
N ALA A 12 0.39 7.64 7.20
CA ALA A 12 -0.09 7.99 5.87
C ALA A 12 -1.58 8.33 5.94
N THR A 13 -1.97 9.44 5.35
CA THR A 13 -3.38 9.83 5.24
C THR A 13 -4.04 9.19 4.02
N ALA A 14 -5.38 9.11 4.02
CA ALA A 14 -6.16 8.59 2.88
C ALA A 14 -5.76 9.22 1.54
N SER A 15 -5.53 10.54 1.55
CA SER A 15 -5.12 11.30 0.36
C SER A 15 -3.72 10.93 -0.12
N GLU A 16 -2.78 10.68 0.80
CA GLU A 16 -1.42 10.24 0.45
C GLU A 16 -1.43 8.80 -0.08
N ILE A 17 -2.18 7.91 0.56
CA ILE A 17 -2.33 6.52 0.10
C ILE A 17 -2.88 6.51 -1.33
N ARG A 18 -3.94 7.28 -1.62
CA ARG A 18 -4.47 7.46 -2.98
C ARG A 18 -3.47 8.05 -3.96
N ALA A 19 -2.63 8.98 -3.51
CA ALA A 19 -1.60 9.56 -4.37
C ALA A 19 -0.50 8.55 -4.73
N ILE A 20 -0.20 7.60 -3.84
CA ILE A 20 0.83 6.57 -4.03
C ILE A 20 0.30 5.37 -4.82
N VAL A 21 -0.78 4.75 -4.34
CA VAL A 21 -1.34 3.51 -4.88
C VAL A 21 -2.19 3.78 -6.12
N GLY A 22 -2.79 4.97 -6.21
CA GLY A 22 -3.66 5.38 -7.30
C GLY A 22 -5.15 5.33 -6.91
N PRO A 23 -6.07 5.28 -7.91
CA PRO A 23 -7.50 5.25 -7.66
C PRO A 23 -7.90 3.88 -7.10
N VAL A 24 -7.98 3.81 -5.78
CA VAL A 24 -8.43 2.62 -5.03
C VAL A 24 -9.68 2.93 -4.22
N GLU A 25 -10.42 1.87 -3.90
CA GLU A 25 -11.66 1.93 -3.15
C GLU A 25 -11.44 2.48 -1.73
N ASP A 26 -12.43 3.21 -1.20
CA ASP A 26 -12.37 3.74 0.18
C ASP A 26 -12.24 2.63 1.23
N GLU A 27 -12.77 1.43 0.96
CA GLU A 27 -12.66 0.27 1.83
C GLU A 27 -11.23 -0.25 1.93
N LEU A 28 -10.49 -0.28 0.81
CA LEU A 28 -9.07 -0.60 0.79
C LEU A 28 -8.27 0.42 1.60
N ILE A 29 -8.57 1.71 1.40
CA ILE A 29 -7.90 2.79 2.13
C ILE A 29 -8.16 2.68 3.62
N ALA A 30 -9.39 2.35 4.04
CA ALA A 30 -9.71 2.13 5.44
C ALA A 30 -8.89 0.98 6.06
N GLN A 31 -8.70 -0.12 5.32
CA GLN A 31 -7.86 -1.24 5.76
C GLN A 31 -6.39 -0.84 5.89
N ILE A 32 -5.86 -0.09 4.91
CA ILE A 32 -4.48 0.42 4.96
C ILE A 32 -4.33 1.40 6.13
N LEU A 33 -5.31 2.27 6.39
CA LEU A 33 -5.30 3.20 7.51
C LEU A 33 -5.33 2.51 8.87
N ASP A 34 -6.06 1.38 9.00
CA ASP A 34 -6.12 0.57 10.23
C ASP A 34 -4.75 0.01 10.64
N VAL A 35 -3.94 -0.39 9.64
CA VAL A 35 -2.53 -0.80 9.86
C VAL A 35 -1.67 0.36 10.39
N GLY A 36 -2.06 1.60 10.10
CA GLY A 36 -1.28 2.80 10.41
C GLY A 36 0.14 2.75 9.83
N PRO A 37 0.32 2.54 8.51
CA PRO A 37 1.61 2.66 7.85
C PRO A 37 2.01 4.14 7.73
N THR A 38 3.27 4.38 7.40
CA THR A 38 3.73 5.70 6.96
C THR A 38 3.72 5.76 5.43
N SER A 39 3.78 6.96 4.87
CA SER A 39 3.75 7.17 3.41
C SER A 39 4.89 6.40 2.72
N SER A 40 6.06 6.31 3.37
CA SER A 40 7.20 5.53 2.88
C SER A 40 6.95 4.02 2.87
N GLU A 41 6.26 3.48 3.89
CA GLU A 41 5.92 2.05 3.96
C GLU A 41 4.90 1.67 2.89
N VAL A 42 3.91 2.54 2.65
CA VAL A 42 2.93 2.37 1.56
C VAL A 42 3.62 2.41 0.20
N LEU A 43 4.57 3.32 0.02
CA LEU A 43 5.35 3.41 -1.22
C LEU A 43 6.24 2.18 -1.42
N ASP A 44 6.91 1.67 -0.38
CA ASP A 44 7.73 0.46 -0.50
C ASP A 44 6.83 -0.73 -0.85
N ALA A 45 5.73 -0.92 -0.14
CA ALA A 45 4.73 -1.97 -0.43
C ALA A 45 4.19 -1.90 -1.86
N TYR A 46 3.81 -0.72 -2.34
CA TYR A 46 3.31 -0.54 -3.71
C TYR A 46 4.40 -0.76 -4.77
N THR A 47 5.62 -0.26 -4.51
CA THR A 47 6.78 -0.49 -5.39
C THR A 47 7.07 -1.98 -5.50
N TRP A 48 6.94 -2.72 -4.40
CA TRP A 48 7.06 -4.17 -4.34
C TRP A 48 5.99 -4.90 -5.14
N LEU A 49 4.72 -4.49 -5.01
CA LEU A 49 3.61 -5.05 -5.78
C LEU A 49 3.84 -4.93 -7.28
N ARG A 50 4.39 -3.79 -7.72
CA ARG A 50 4.69 -3.48 -9.13
C ARG A 50 6.04 -3.97 -9.63
N ALA A 51 6.91 -4.47 -8.75
CA ALA A 51 8.25 -4.89 -9.14
C ALA A 51 8.19 -6.17 -9.99
N ASP A 52 8.62 -6.08 -11.24
CA ASP A 52 8.65 -7.20 -12.20
C ASP A 52 9.58 -8.34 -11.71
N ASP A 53 10.64 -8.00 -10.98
CA ASP A 53 11.55 -8.96 -10.32
C ASP A 53 10.83 -9.91 -9.33
N ARG A 54 9.59 -9.59 -8.92
CA ARG A 54 8.73 -10.46 -8.09
C ARG A 54 8.26 -11.68 -8.89
N LEU A 55 7.84 -11.46 -10.13
CA LEU A 55 7.43 -12.52 -11.05
C LEU A 55 8.61 -13.42 -11.42
N GLU A 56 9.82 -12.87 -11.41
CA GLU A 56 11.06 -13.62 -11.65
C GLU A 56 11.61 -14.33 -10.40
N GLY A 57 11.00 -14.16 -9.23
CA GLY A 57 11.42 -14.78 -7.97
C GLY A 57 12.78 -14.30 -7.45
N ARG A 58 13.26 -13.12 -7.91
CA ARG A 58 14.59 -12.58 -7.57
C ARG A 58 14.58 -11.63 -6.37
N LEU A 59 13.41 -11.34 -5.85
CA LEU A 59 13.25 -10.45 -4.71
C LEU A 59 13.53 -11.21 -3.40
N GLU A 60 14.77 -11.15 -2.93
CA GLU A 60 15.22 -11.74 -1.64
C GLU A 60 14.80 -10.93 -0.39
N ARG A 61 14.11 -9.81 -0.57
CA ARG A 61 13.89 -8.82 0.50
C ARG A 61 12.47 -8.95 1.06
N GLU A 62 12.26 -9.74 2.10
CA GLU A 62 10.96 -9.78 2.78
C GLU A 62 10.55 -8.36 3.22
N LEU A 63 9.37 -7.92 2.78
CA LEU A 63 8.71 -6.80 3.43
C LEU A 63 8.46 -7.20 4.88
N HIS A 64 8.80 -6.33 5.83
CA HIS A 64 8.62 -6.62 7.26
C HIS A 64 7.75 -5.57 7.94
N GLY A 65 7.05 -5.98 9.00
CA GLY A 65 6.26 -5.07 9.82
C GLY A 65 5.04 -4.51 9.09
N LYS A 66 4.97 -3.18 9.00
CA LYS A 66 3.79 -2.48 8.49
C LYS A 66 3.71 -2.50 6.96
N ALA A 67 4.82 -2.29 6.25
CA ALA A 67 4.86 -2.40 4.79
C ALA A 67 4.43 -3.79 4.31
N ALA A 68 4.80 -4.87 5.01
CA ALA A 68 4.35 -6.22 4.70
C ALA A 68 2.82 -6.33 4.75
N ARG A 69 2.23 -5.76 5.81
CA ARG A 69 0.79 -5.85 6.02
C ARG A 69 0.00 -5.01 5.02
N VAL A 70 0.52 -3.84 4.64
CA VAL A 70 -0.03 -3.03 3.55
C VAL A 70 0.06 -3.77 2.22
N PHE A 71 1.20 -4.40 1.94
CA PHE A 71 1.38 -5.18 0.72
C PHE A 71 0.39 -6.33 0.60
N GLU A 72 0.17 -7.09 1.68
CA GLU A 72 -0.84 -8.17 1.68
C GLU A 72 -2.24 -7.63 1.35
N ILE A 73 -2.64 -6.49 1.91
CA ILE A 73 -3.94 -5.86 1.60
C ILE A 73 -4.02 -5.47 0.11
N LEU A 74 -2.97 -4.84 -0.41
CA LEU A 74 -2.91 -4.42 -1.81
C LEU A 74 -2.89 -5.61 -2.79
N GLU A 75 -2.16 -6.67 -2.47
CA GLU A 75 -2.09 -7.88 -3.28
C GLU A 75 -3.43 -8.61 -3.32
N GLN A 76 -4.11 -8.69 -2.18
CA GLN A 76 -5.41 -9.35 -2.10
C GLN A 76 -6.47 -8.61 -2.93
N ASP A 77 -6.44 -7.27 -2.97
CA ASP A 77 -7.33 -6.45 -3.81
C ASP A 77 -7.04 -6.57 -5.30
N ASP A 78 -5.75 -6.56 -5.69
CA ASP A 78 -5.32 -6.75 -7.09
C ASP A 78 -5.75 -8.14 -7.61
N ALA A 79 -5.63 -9.18 -6.76
CA ALA A 79 -6.07 -10.54 -7.08
C ALA A 79 -7.60 -10.69 -7.15
N ASP A 80 -8.35 -10.06 -6.25
CA ASP A 80 -9.83 -10.09 -6.23
C ASP A 80 -10.44 -9.29 -7.40
N GLY A 81 -9.73 -8.26 -7.87
CA GLY A 81 -10.08 -7.47 -9.05
C GLY A 81 -9.93 -8.23 -10.38
N ASP A 82 -8.91 -9.08 -10.50
CA ASP A 82 -8.63 -9.86 -11.72
C ASP A 82 -9.64 -11.01 -11.95
N ASP A 83 -10.17 -11.61 -10.88
CA ASP A 83 -11.11 -12.76 -10.96
C ASP A 83 -12.47 -12.39 -11.58
N ARG A 84 -12.88 -11.12 -11.55
CA ARG A 84 -14.14 -10.65 -12.17
C ARG A 84 -14.10 -10.59 -13.71
N THR A 85 -12.93 -10.82 -14.32
CA THR A 85 -12.71 -10.72 -15.78
C THR A 85 -12.41 -12.08 -16.44
N ARG A 86 -12.63 -13.23 -15.77
CA ARG A 86 -12.36 -14.56 -16.35
C ARG A 86 -13.58 -15.29 -16.90
#